data_AF-A0A2E6GMN7-F1
#
_entry.id   AF-A0A2E6GMN7-F1
#
_cell.length_a   1.000
_cell.length_b   1.000
_cell.length_c   1.000
_cell.angle_alpha   90.00
_cell.angle_beta   90.00
_cell.angle_gamma   90.00
#
_symmetry.space_group_name_H-M   'P 1'
#
loop_
_entity.id
_entity.type
_entity.pdbx_description
1 polymer ?
#
loop_
_entity_poly.entity_id
_entity_poly.type
_entity_poly.pdbx_seq_one_letter_code
_entity_poly.pdbx_strand_id
1 'polypeptide(L)'
;MINESLVTALSAQSAAATSKPRLPVNGSAEEIRKAAEDFEAVFLSQMLESMFEGVPTDGLFGGGYGEDVFRPMMLQEYGKILSKTGGIGIADAVSRELLSLQETSK
;
A
#
# COMPACT_ATOMS: atom_id res chain seq x y z
N MET A 1 15.78 -19.57 22.44
CA MET A 1 15.93 -18.10 22.61
C MET A 1 16.19 -17.34 21.30
N ILE A 2 16.53 -17.98 20.17
CA ILE A 2 16.77 -17.26 18.89
C ILE A 2 15.47 -17.00 18.10
N ASN A 3 14.39 -17.78 18.34
CA ASN A 3 13.15 -17.68 17.55
C ASN A 3 12.17 -16.56 17.92
N GLU A 4 12.30 -15.90 19.08
CA GLU A 4 11.36 -14.82 19.46
C GLU A 4 11.83 -13.42 19.00
N SER A 5 13.14 -13.22 18.89
CA SER A 5 13.73 -11.95 18.44
C SER A 5 13.46 -11.66 16.96
N LEU A 6 13.53 -12.70 16.11
CA LEU A 6 13.25 -12.57 14.68
C LEU A 6 11.76 -12.32 14.39
N VAL A 7 10.86 -12.97 15.15
CA VAL A 7 9.40 -12.75 15.06
C VAL A 7 9.02 -11.35 15.55
N THR A 8 9.71 -10.83 16.57
CA THR A 8 9.51 -9.46 17.07
C THR A 8 10.04 -8.41 16.09
N ALA A 9 11.18 -8.66 15.43
CA ALA A 9 11.71 -7.77 14.40
C ALA A 9 10.82 -7.71 13.15
N LEU A 10 10.27 -8.86 12.74
CA LEU A 10 9.35 -8.94 11.58
C LEU A 10 8.02 -8.24 11.87
N SER A 11 7.48 -8.38 13.09
CA SER A 11 6.24 -7.70 13.51
C SER A 11 6.44 -6.18 13.73
N ALA A 12 7.62 -5.74 14.18
CA ALA A 12 7.96 -4.32 14.27
C ALA A 12 8.06 -3.65 12.88
N GLN A 13 8.56 -4.36 11.86
CA GLN A 13 8.58 -3.86 10.48
C GLN A 13 7.16 -3.78 9.89
N SER A 14 6.30 -4.74 10.23
CA SER A 14 4.89 -4.76 9.82
C SER A 14 4.06 -3.64 10.46
N ALA A 15 4.39 -3.19 11.67
CA ALA A 15 3.70 -2.08 12.33
C ALA A 15 3.92 -0.73 11.62
N ALA A 16 5.06 -0.56 10.92
CA ALA A 16 5.33 0.62 10.10
C ALA A 16 4.52 0.63 8.78
N ALA A 17 4.04 -0.54 8.32
CA ALA A 17 3.26 -0.66 7.08
C ALA A 17 1.76 -0.36 7.26
N THR A 18 1.27 -0.25 8.50
CA THR A 18 -0.15 -0.01 8.83
C THR A 18 -0.45 1.39 9.35
N SER A 19 0.45 2.37 9.17
CA SER A 19 0.10 3.75 9.46
C SER A 19 -0.92 4.22 8.41
N LYS A 20 -2.15 4.53 8.84
CA LYS A 20 -3.15 5.19 7.97
C LYS A 20 -2.45 6.34 7.25
N PRO A 21 -2.52 6.43 5.90
CA PRO A 21 -1.90 7.52 5.16
C PRO A 21 -2.38 8.85 5.73
N ARG A 22 -1.50 9.59 6.42
CA ARG A 22 -1.85 10.90 6.95
C ARG A 22 -1.66 11.89 5.81
N LEU A 23 -2.77 12.29 5.19
CA LEU A 23 -2.74 13.22 4.08
C LEU A 23 -2.28 14.61 4.57
N PRO A 24 -1.23 15.19 3.96
CA PRO A 24 -0.69 16.48 4.38
C PRO A 24 -1.54 17.61 3.80
N VAL A 25 -2.68 17.92 4.45
CA VAL A 25 -3.63 18.95 4.00
C VAL A 25 -2.99 20.35 3.92
N ASN A 26 -1.94 20.61 4.69
CA ASN A 26 -1.17 21.86 4.65
C ASN A 26 0.25 21.66 4.08
N GLY A 27 0.51 20.54 3.40
CA GLY A 27 1.80 20.25 2.82
C GLY A 27 2.11 21.07 1.57
N SER A 28 3.35 20.95 1.10
CA SER A 28 3.73 21.37 -0.24
C SER A 28 3.01 20.52 -1.30
N ALA A 29 2.92 21.03 -2.53
CA ALA A 29 2.33 20.30 -3.65
C ALA A 29 3.01 18.93 -3.88
N GLU A 30 4.32 18.83 -3.65
CA GLU A 30 5.09 17.59 -3.76
C GLU A 30 4.72 16.59 -2.65
N GLU A 31 4.54 17.05 -1.41
CA GLU A 31 4.10 16.18 -0.31
C GLU A 31 2.67 15.68 -0.52
N ILE A 32 1.79 16.52 -1.07
CA ILE A 32 0.42 16.15 -1.43
C ILE A 32 0.43 15.11 -2.56
N ARG A 33 1.23 15.34 -3.60
CA ARG A 33 1.42 14.40 -4.72
C ARG A 33 1.86 13.03 -4.20
N LYS A 34 2.92 13.01 -3.39
CA LYS A 34 3.46 11.78 -2.82
C LYS A 34 2.44 11.06 -1.94
N ALA A 35 1.73 11.79 -1.08
CA ALA A 35 0.71 11.18 -0.22
C ALA A 35 -0.47 10.59 -1.03
N ALA A 36 -0.81 11.21 -2.16
CA ALA A 36 -1.84 10.71 -3.06
C ALA A 36 -1.38 9.47 -3.84
N GLU A 37 -0.12 9.41 -4.27
CA GLU A 37 0.50 8.21 -4.86
C GLU A 37 0.58 7.07 -3.83
N ASP A 38 0.99 7.35 -2.60
CA ASP A 38 1.01 6.35 -1.52
C ASP A 38 -0.41 5.82 -1.20
N PHE A 39 -1.42 6.70 -1.25
CA PHE A 39 -2.82 6.29 -1.11
C PHE A 39 -3.28 5.36 -2.24
N GLU A 40 -3.01 5.73 -3.49
CA GLU A 40 -3.35 4.90 -4.64
C GLU A 40 -2.60 3.56 -4.62
N ALA A 41 -1.34 3.53 -4.18
CA ALA A 41 -0.57 2.31 -4.01
C ALA A 41 -1.24 1.34 -3.02
N VAL A 42 -1.69 1.82 -1.87
CA VAL A 42 -2.41 1.01 -0.88
C VAL A 42 -3.73 0.50 -1.46
N PHE A 43 -4.48 1.36 -2.15
CA PHE A 43 -5.73 0.98 -2.80
C PHE A 43 -5.53 -0.12 -3.84
N LEU A 44 -4.55 0.05 -4.73
CA LEU A 44 -4.20 -0.94 -5.75
C LEU A 44 -3.77 -2.26 -5.11
N SER A 45 -3.00 -2.22 -4.02
CA SER A 45 -2.59 -3.41 -3.29
C SER A 45 -3.80 -4.19 -2.77
N GLN A 46 -4.78 -3.52 -2.16
CA GLN A 46 -6.01 -4.14 -1.65
C GLN A 46 -6.89 -4.71 -2.78
N MET A 47 -6.96 -4.00 -3.90
CA MET A 47 -7.68 -4.47 -5.09
C MET A 47 -7.03 -5.74 -5.63
N LEU A 48 -5.69 -5.76 -5.75
CA LEU A 48 -4.95 -6.93 -6.18
C LEU A 48 -5.12 -8.09 -5.20
N GLU A 49 -5.00 -7.85 -3.89
CA GLU A 49 -5.25 -8.87 -2.86
C GLU A 49 -6.63 -9.51 -3.06
N SER A 50 -7.69 -8.70 -3.20
CA SER A 50 -9.06 -9.17 -3.43
C SER A 50 -9.21 -10.00 -4.73
N MET A 51 -8.46 -9.66 -5.78
CA MET A 51 -8.45 -10.45 -7.03
C MET A 51 -7.79 -11.83 -6.85
N PHE A 52 -6.77 -11.92 -6.00
CA PHE A 52 -6.01 -13.16 -5.75
C PHE A 52 -6.58 -14.02 -4.62
N GLU A 53 -7.41 -13.48 -3.73
CA GLU A 53 -8.13 -14.24 -2.69
C GLU A 53 -9.08 -15.29 -3.29
N GLY A 54 -9.65 -15.02 -4.46
CA GLY A 54 -10.53 -15.97 -5.17
C GLY A 54 -9.81 -17.02 -6.02
N VAL A 55 -8.47 -16.98 -6.11
CA VAL A 55 -7.68 -17.90 -6.94
C VAL A 55 -7.20 -19.07 -6.07
N PRO A 56 -7.70 -20.31 -6.29
CA PRO A 56 -7.25 -21.46 -5.52
C PRO A 56 -5.76 -21.71 -5.73
N THR A 57 -5.04 -21.89 -4.63
CA THR A 57 -3.58 -22.09 -4.62
C THR A 57 -3.19 -23.57 -4.56
N ASP A 58 -4.16 -24.48 -4.56
CA ASP A 58 -4.03 -25.93 -4.30
C ASP A 58 -3.36 -26.76 -5.41
N GLY A 59 -2.38 -26.20 -6.13
CA GLY A 59 -1.58 -26.93 -7.10
C GLY A 59 -0.51 -27.80 -6.42
N LEU A 60 -0.05 -28.87 -7.10
CA LEU A 60 1.02 -29.76 -6.61
C LEU A 60 2.35 -29.04 -6.26
N PHE A 61 2.52 -27.80 -6.75
CA PHE A 61 3.68 -26.91 -6.55
C PHE A 61 3.29 -25.49 -6.09
N GLY A 62 2.02 -25.26 -5.72
CA GLY A 62 1.50 -23.95 -5.32
C GLY A 62 0.84 -24.01 -3.94
N GLY A 63 0.74 -22.86 -3.30
CA GLY A 63 0.12 -22.70 -2.00
C GLY A 63 1.03 -23.04 -0.81
N GLY A 64 0.49 -22.82 0.38
CA GLY A 64 1.15 -23.05 1.65
C GLY A 64 1.58 -21.77 2.37
N TYR A 65 1.91 -21.91 3.66
CA TYR A 65 2.15 -20.80 4.57
C TYR A 65 3.21 -19.78 4.08
N GLY A 66 4.23 -20.25 3.37
CA GLY A 66 5.26 -19.35 2.81
C GLY A 66 4.72 -18.45 1.70
N GLU A 67 3.84 -18.97 0.85
CA GLU A 67 3.18 -18.19 -0.19
C GLU A 67 2.13 -17.25 0.40
N ASP A 68 1.37 -17.71 1.40
CA ASP A 68 0.36 -16.89 2.09
C ASP A 68 0.97 -15.66 2.76
N VAL A 69 2.20 -15.78 3.29
CA VAL A 69 2.92 -14.66 3.90
C VAL A 69 3.59 -13.77 2.85
N PHE A 70 4.16 -14.35 1.78
CA PHE A 70 4.92 -13.59 0.79
C PHE A 70 4.05 -12.87 -0.23
N ARG A 71 2.93 -13.47 -0.63
CA ARG A 71 2.03 -12.93 -1.66
C ARG A 71 1.55 -11.51 -1.34
N PRO A 72 1.02 -11.20 -0.14
CA PRO A 72 0.60 -9.83 0.18
C PRO A 72 1.75 -8.82 0.05
N MET A 73 2.96 -9.18 0.48
CA MET A 73 4.13 -8.31 0.33
C MET A 73 4.48 -8.05 -1.14
N MET A 74 4.36 -9.08 -1.99
CA MET A 74 4.58 -8.94 -3.43
C MET A 74 3.52 -8.04 -4.07
N LEU A 75 2.25 -8.23 -3.71
CA LEU A 75 1.14 -7.41 -4.22
C LEU A 75 1.27 -5.94 -3.79
N GLN A 76 1.78 -5.68 -2.58
CA GLN A 76 2.09 -4.34 -2.11
C GLN A 76 3.15 -3.63 -2.97
N GLU A 77 4.22 -4.33 -3.33
CA GLU A 77 5.24 -3.76 -4.23
C GLU A 77 4.69 -3.52 -5.63
N TYR A 78 3.81 -4.39 -6.13
CA TYR A 78 3.12 -4.12 -7.38
C TYR A 78 2.22 -2.89 -7.30
N GLY A 79 1.45 -2.71 -6.22
CA GLY A 79 0.65 -1.51 -6.00
C GLY A 79 1.49 -0.22 -6.04
N LYS A 80 2.67 -0.23 -5.41
CA LYS A 80 3.61 0.91 -5.44
C LYS A 80 4.16 1.19 -6.83
N ILE A 81 4.56 0.16 -7.57
CA ILE A 81 5.09 0.31 -8.92
C ILE A 81 4.00 0.87 -9.84
N LEU A 82 2.79 0.30 -9.78
CA LEU A 82 1.66 0.70 -10.60
C LEU A 82 1.25 2.15 -10.35
N SER A 83 1.18 2.58 -9.09
CA SER A 83 0.85 3.98 -8.79
C SER A 83 1.88 4.96 -9.36
N LYS A 84 3.17 4.62 -9.34
CA LYS A 84 4.25 5.47 -9.88
C LYS A 84 4.31 5.52 -11.41
N THR A 85 3.86 4.48 -12.12
CA THR A 85 3.97 4.39 -13.59
C THR A 85 2.73 4.89 -14.33
N GLY A 86 1.78 5.50 -13.62
CA GLY A 86 0.59 6.11 -14.21
C GLY A 86 -0.72 5.68 -13.54
N GLY A 87 -0.69 4.63 -12.73
CA GLY A 87 -1.80 4.24 -11.86
C GLY A 87 -3.13 4.09 -12.58
N ILE A 88 -4.22 4.38 -11.87
CA ILE A 88 -5.59 4.42 -12.40
C ILE A 88 -6.18 5.84 -12.31
N GLY A 89 -5.38 6.82 -11.91
CA GLY A 89 -5.74 8.24 -11.80
C GLY A 89 -6.37 8.63 -10.45
N ILE A 90 -6.35 7.75 -9.45
CA ILE A 90 -6.82 8.08 -8.10
C ILE A 90 -5.87 9.08 -7.44
N ALA A 91 -4.55 8.91 -7.63
CA ALA A 91 -3.57 9.83 -7.08
C ALA A 91 -3.80 11.27 -7.56
N ASP A 92 -4.19 11.44 -8.83
CA ASP A 92 -4.49 12.76 -9.39
C ASP A 92 -5.76 13.37 -8.77
N ALA A 93 -6.81 12.56 -8.59
CA ALA A 93 -8.05 13.00 -7.99
C ALA A 93 -7.86 13.41 -6.52
N VAL A 94 -7.13 12.59 -5.75
CA VAL A 94 -6.81 12.86 -4.35
C VAL A 94 -5.92 14.10 -4.21
N SER A 95 -4.91 14.25 -5.08
CA SER A 95 -4.05 15.44 -5.09
C SER A 95 -4.86 16.72 -5.31
N ARG A 96 -5.78 16.72 -6.29
CA ARG A 96 -6.65 17.88 -6.57
C ARG A 96 -7.53 18.23 -5.39
N GLU A 97 -8.13 17.23 -4.74
CA GLU A 97 -8.98 17.45 -3.58
C GLU A 97 -8.19 18.04 -2.40
N LEU A 98 -7.00 17.51 -2.13
CA LEU A 98 -6.14 18.02 -1.04
C LEU A 98 -5.71 19.47 -1.28
N LEU A 99 -5.40 19.84 -2.53
CA LEU A 99 -5.08 21.22 -2.88
C LEU A 99 -6.30 22.15 -2.72
N SER A 100 -7.49 21.71 -3.14
CA SER A 100 -8.75 22.45 -2.97
C SER A 100 -9.06 22.71 -1.48
N LEU A 101 -8.86 21.69 -0.63
CA LEU A 101 -9.03 21.82 0.82
C LEU A 101 -8.00 22.78 1.43
N GLN A 102 -6.76 22.78 0.93
CA GLN A 102 -5.71 23.71 1.36
C GLN A 102 -6.05 25.16 1.00
N GLU A 103 -6.64 25.41 -0.17
CA GLU A 103 -7.06 26.75 -0.60
C GLU A 103 -8.23 27.27 0.22
N THR A 104 -9.20 26.42 0.54
CA THR A 104 -10.38 26.79 1.35
C THR A 104 -10.03 27.04 2.82
N SER A 105 -8.95 26.44 3.32
CA SER A 105 -8.49 26.60 4.70
C SER A 105 -7.59 27.83 4.94
N LYS A 106 -7.23 28.59 3.90
CA LYS A 106 -6.50 29.87 4.00
C LYS A 106 -7.45 31.04 4.09
#